data_AF-J4HUJ9-F1
#
_entry.id   AF-J4HUJ9-F1
#
_cell.length_a   1.000
_cell.length_b   1.000
_cell.length_c   1.000
_cell.angle_alpha   90.00
_cell.angle_beta   90.00
_cell.angle_gamma   90.00
#
_symmetry.space_group_name_H-M   'P 1'
#
loop_
_entity.id
_entity.type
_entity.pdbx_description
1 polymer ?
#
loop_
_entity_poly.entity_id
_entity_poly.type
_entity_poly.pdbx_seq_one_letter_code
_entity_poly.pdbx_strand_id
1 'polypeptide(L)'
;MDSSNSQLESLFPLPSQPPSPLSPTRLPGVTHGSGLALLKTLKENHRRWHIFFNNLGFHNHMSHHLLAIYQLGASGPLLEAAYQSHVSSMRPAFESPGSITEKNFHEHLGDEKYYNAYLKFFSSILVERGAEKTIEEYIFSAKMNVSIPAVGHPSLEMLSRFLSGLFHPMIHTGYGAEFGLLGMVAEGLAQTALQKPFASVLIPSSLSQYAVASSTGTVSTSISRLVSLLPSLTLNNTTSGSMAEKEHGMHALTVVAQILHNDDFTPAAIGIPSDDKDDNNIFQRVLEARGERLMALASAWTVNGTNPEEVASKIEELIWVNVVLYAVGGWAGRKSSPTGQFKGDFFLLHLVTSVLFLPSLTAYLSPTSTSILLRTYFNNSLAWWIARGRPALPIRDFYASVSERPQEHGAPYARPGEGTLTPADPSPNPWLPILQTTLEHPDDHLCKLQRALAHFASLYGIRPEGHFGHLAKVSGASLDGAELLDGTLFVRAASLSADRLGWMREGEKNKGWDFDGFF
;
A
#
# COMPACT_ATOMS: atom_id res chain seq x y z
N MET A 1 24.16 15.62 -9.08
CA MET A 1 23.77 14.57 -10.05
C MET A 1 23.35 15.25 -11.34
N ASP A 2 24.12 15.08 -12.40
CA ASP A 2 23.84 15.70 -13.70
C ASP A 2 22.99 14.79 -14.59
N SER A 3 21.77 14.48 -14.14
CA SER A 3 20.71 14.19 -15.12
C SER A 3 20.56 15.48 -15.94
N SER A 4 20.69 15.42 -17.26
CA SER A 4 20.48 16.61 -18.09
C SER A 4 19.11 17.20 -17.74
N ASN A 5 18.99 18.53 -17.75
CA ASN A 5 17.71 19.18 -17.41
C ASN A 5 16.56 18.57 -18.24
N SER A 6 16.80 18.22 -19.51
CA SER A 6 15.81 17.54 -20.35
C SER A 6 15.40 16.15 -19.83
N GLN A 7 16.35 15.35 -19.33
CA GLN A 7 16.02 14.03 -18.75
C GLN A 7 15.19 14.20 -17.48
N LEU A 8 15.52 15.17 -16.62
CA LEU A 8 14.76 15.39 -15.40
C LEU A 8 13.32 15.87 -15.68
N GLU A 9 13.12 16.72 -16.69
CA GLU A 9 11.78 17.09 -17.15
C GLU A 9 10.98 15.88 -17.64
N SER A 10 11.63 14.92 -18.32
CA SER A 10 10.96 13.67 -18.75
C SER A 10 10.60 12.73 -17.60
N LEU A 11 11.38 12.75 -16.51
CA LEU A 11 11.15 11.91 -15.33
C LEU A 11 10.03 12.48 -14.44
N PHE A 12 9.90 13.79 -14.38
CA PHE A 12 8.91 14.50 -13.54
C PHE A 12 8.08 15.48 -14.37
N PRO A 13 7.21 14.99 -15.28
CA PRO A 13 6.21 15.80 -15.94
C PRO A 13 5.09 16.20 -14.96
N LEU A 14 4.22 17.12 -15.35
CA LEU A 14 2.99 17.37 -14.58
C LEU A 14 2.20 16.07 -14.40
N PRO A 15 1.65 15.79 -13.20
CA PRO A 15 1.02 14.50 -12.95
C PRO A 15 -0.14 14.17 -13.90
N SER A 16 -0.11 12.99 -14.53
CA SER A 16 -1.16 12.51 -15.45
C SER A 16 -2.42 12.06 -14.71
N GLN A 17 -3.50 11.76 -15.42
CA GLN A 17 -4.63 11.07 -14.78
C GLN A 17 -4.21 9.67 -14.30
N PRO A 18 -4.84 9.14 -13.23
CA PRO A 18 -4.59 7.78 -12.76
C PRO A 18 -4.84 6.75 -13.88
N PRO A 19 -4.09 5.64 -13.91
CA PRO A 19 -4.11 4.68 -15.02
C PRO A 19 -5.32 3.72 -15.00
N SER A 20 -6.11 3.72 -13.93
CA SER A 20 -7.28 2.85 -13.74
C SER A 20 -8.43 3.62 -13.06
N PRO A 21 -9.70 3.32 -13.38
CA PRO A 21 -10.84 3.88 -12.64
C PRO A 21 -10.90 3.44 -11.17
N LEU A 22 -10.18 2.38 -10.81
CA LEU A 22 -10.04 1.91 -9.43
C LEU A 22 -8.86 2.58 -8.71
N SER A 23 -8.02 3.34 -9.41
CA SER A 23 -6.93 4.11 -8.81
C SER A 23 -7.46 5.39 -8.12
N PRO A 24 -6.69 5.95 -7.17
CA PRO A 24 -7.12 7.13 -6.41
C PRO A 24 -7.42 8.34 -7.28
N THR A 25 -8.59 8.96 -7.05
CA THR A 25 -8.95 10.23 -7.71
C THR A 25 -8.43 11.43 -6.93
N ARG A 26 -8.13 12.52 -7.64
CA ARG A 26 -7.66 13.78 -7.04
C ARG A 26 -8.85 14.59 -6.54
N LEU A 27 -8.75 15.09 -5.32
CA LEU A 27 -9.75 16.01 -4.78
C LEU A 27 -9.61 17.39 -5.43
N PRO A 28 -10.72 18.15 -5.56
CA PRO A 28 -10.65 19.55 -5.95
C PRO A 28 -9.77 20.35 -4.98
N GLY A 29 -9.01 21.31 -5.51
CA GLY A 29 -8.11 22.17 -4.74
C GLY A 29 -6.76 22.38 -5.41
N VAL A 30 -6.29 21.37 -6.15
CA VAL A 30 -5.07 21.46 -6.96
C VAL A 30 -5.21 22.51 -8.07
N THR A 31 -4.21 23.38 -8.19
CA THR A 31 -4.06 24.34 -9.29
C THR A 31 -2.80 24.05 -10.11
N HIS A 32 -2.64 24.71 -11.26
CA HIS A 32 -1.38 24.65 -12.01
C HIS A 32 -0.18 25.08 -11.15
N GLY A 33 -0.36 26.10 -10.29
CA GLY A 33 0.66 26.54 -9.33
C GLY A 33 1.03 25.46 -8.31
N SER A 34 0.06 24.72 -7.78
CA SER A 34 0.33 23.55 -6.93
C SER A 34 1.15 22.50 -7.67
N GLY A 35 0.82 22.24 -8.95
CA GLY A 35 1.57 21.31 -9.81
C GLY A 35 3.04 21.73 -9.98
N LEU A 36 3.30 23.01 -10.26
CA LEU A 36 4.67 23.51 -10.37
C LEU A 36 5.46 23.41 -9.06
N ALA A 37 4.83 23.69 -7.91
CA ALA A 37 5.45 23.54 -6.59
C ALA A 37 5.79 22.07 -6.28
N LEU A 38 4.88 21.14 -6.62
CA LEU A 38 5.12 19.70 -6.51
C LEU A 38 6.32 19.28 -7.37
N LEU A 39 6.36 19.66 -8.65
CA LEU A 39 7.46 19.27 -9.53
C LEU A 39 8.80 19.83 -9.04
N LYS A 40 8.82 21.08 -8.60
CA LYS A 40 10.01 21.70 -8.00
C LYS A 40 10.52 20.88 -6.81
N THR A 41 9.65 20.54 -5.86
CA THR A 41 10.02 19.81 -4.64
C THR A 41 10.42 18.36 -4.90
N LEU A 42 9.73 17.64 -5.81
CA LEU A 42 10.11 16.29 -6.21
C LEU A 42 11.46 16.24 -6.95
N LYS A 43 11.69 17.15 -7.89
CA LYS A 43 12.97 17.26 -8.61
C LYS A 43 14.13 17.58 -7.68
N GLU A 44 13.87 18.43 -6.68
CA GLU A 44 14.85 18.75 -5.65
C GLU A 44 15.16 17.53 -4.77
N ASN A 45 14.13 16.76 -4.36
CA ASN A 45 14.30 15.52 -3.62
C ASN A 45 15.16 14.51 -4.39
N HIS A 46 14.80 14.26 -5.65
CA HIS A 46 15.50 13.34 -6.56
C HIS A 46 16.99 13.66 -6.72
N ARG A 47 17.33 14.96 -6.73
CA ARG A 47 18.71 15.42 -6.95
C ARG A 47 19.55 15.43 -5.69
N ARG A 48 18.97 15.84 -4.57
CA ARG A 48 19.72 16.21 -3.36
C ARG A 48 19.75 15.14 -2.30
N TRP A 49 18.76 14.27 -2.25
CA TRP A 49 18.57 13.37 -1.12
C TRP A 49 18.72 11.91 -1.52
N HIS A 50 19.20 11.11 -0.59
CA HIS A 50 19.22 9.67 -0.70
C HIS A 50 17.81 9.10 -0.49
N ILE A 51 17.56 7.89 -0.99
CA ILE A 51 16.29 7.17 -0.75
C ILE A 51 16.11 6.69 0.71
N PHE A 52 17.15 6.85 1.52
CA PHE A 52 17.16 6.55 2.95
C PHE A 52 17.54 7.83 3.68
N PHE A 53 16.80 8.21 4.72
CA PHE A 53 17.09 9.43 5.46
C PHE A 53 18.17 9.22 6.54
N ASN A 54 18.47 7.96 6.89
CA ASN A 54 19.51 7.62 7.86
C ASN A 54 20.35 6.40 7.41
N ASN A 55 21.36 6.05 8.19
CA ASN A 55 22.23 4.89 7.94
C ASN A 55 21.66 3.56 8.49
N LEU A 56 20.45 3.58 9.05
CA LEU A 56 19.72 2.38 9.47
C LEU A 56 18.83 1.84 8.35
N GLY A 57 18.81 2.50 7.18
CA GLY A 57 18.00 2.11 6.02
C GLY A 57 16.54 2.56 6.08
N PHE A 58 16.20 3.52 6.95
CA PHE A 58 14.83 4.05 6.99
C PHE A 58 14.56 4.93 5.77
N HIS A 59 13.41 4.69 5.13
CA HIS A 59 13.08 5.20 3.81
C HIS A 59 12.76 6.69 3.84
N ASN A 60 13.23 7.43 2.84
CA ASN A 60 12.85 8.82 2.62
C ASN A 60 11.38 8.88 2.17
N HIS A 61 10.51 9.47 2.99
CA HIS A 61 9.07 9.60 2.74
C HIS A 61 8.65 10.95 2.15
N MET A 62 9.58 11.84 1.86
CA MET A 62 9.28 13.20 1.41
C MET A 62 8.38 13.21 0.17
N SER A 63 8.72 12.42 -0.85
CA SER A 63 7.92 12.29 -2.07
C SER A 63 6.52 11.73 -1.79
N HIS A 64 6.39 10.81 -0.82
CA HIS A 64 5.11 10.23 -0.44
C HIS A 64 4.22 11.24 0.25
N HIS A 65 4.76 12.03 1.18
CA HIS A 65 4.03 13.12 1.83
C HIS A 65 3.51 14.09 0.77
N LEU A 66 4.40 14.60 -0.09
CA LEU A 66 4.07 15.59 -1.12
C LEU A 66 2.97 15.10 -2.07
N LEU A 67 3.09 13.87 -2.58
CA LEU A 67 2.11 13.30 -3.51
C LEU A 67 0.77 12.99 -2.82
N ALA A 68 0.80 12.54 -1.56
CA ALA A 68 -0.41 12.28 -0.79
C ALA A 68 -1.22 13.56 -0.57
N ILE A 69 -0.61 14.62 -0.06
CA ILE A 69 -1.31 15.89 0.18
C ILE A 69 -1.66 16.60 -1.13
N TYR A 70 -0.88 16.42 -2.20
CA TYR A 70 -1.25 16.91 -3.52
C TYR A 70 -2.55 16.27 -4.03
N GLN A 71 -2.73 14.95 -3.87
CA GLN A 71 -4.01 14.31 -4.22
C GLN A 71 -5.17 14.88 -3.39
N LEU A 72 -4.92 15.19 -2.12
CA LEU A 72 -5.92 15.78 -1.22
C LEU A 72 -6.23 17.26 -1.50
N GLY A 73 -5.57 17.89 -2.49
CA GLY A 73 -5.86 19.27 -2.89
C GLY A 73 -4.90 20.32 -2.33
N ALA A 74 -3.71 19.93 -1.85
CA ALA A 74 -2.75 20.86 -1.25
C ALA A 74 -2.35 22.03 -2.18
N SER A 75 -2.19 23.20 -1.57
CA SER A 75 -1.66 24.40 -2.23
C SER A 75 -0.14 24.31 -2.41
N GLY A 76 0.42 25.11 -3.32
CA GLY A 76 1.87 25.22 -3.49
C GLY A 76 2.63 25.53 -2.19
N PRO A 77 2.22 26.54 -1.40
CA PRO A 77 2.84 26.83 -0.10
C PRO A 77 2.82 25.66 0.89
N LEU A 78 1.72 24.90 0.94
CA LEU A 78 1.63 23.73 1.82
C LEU A 78 2.59 22.61 1.39
N LEU A 79 2.72 22.36 0.08
CA LEU A 79 3.71 21.43 -0.46
C LEU A 79 5.14 21.86 -0.14
N GLU A 80 5.46 23.15 -0.28
CA GLU A 80 6.78 23.66 0.08
C GLU A 80 7.04 23.54 1.59
N ALA A 81 6.04 23.81 2.44
CA ALA A 81 6.15 23.64 3.89
C ALA A 81 6.39 22.17 4.27
N ALA A 82 5.64 21.23 3.69
CA ALA A 82 5.86 19.80 3.87
C ALA A 82 7.24 19.37 3.40
N TYR A 83 7.73 19.88 2.26
CA TYR A 83 9.10 19.62 1.82
C TYR A 83 10.12 20.09 2.88
N GLN A 84 9.97 21.33 3.38
CA GLN A 84 10.89 21.89 4.37
C GLN A 84 10.89 21.13 5.70
N SER A 85 9.76 20.55 6.13
CA SER A 85 9.71 19.78 7.38
C SER A 85 10.55 18.49 7.33
N HIS A 86 10.85 17.97 6.13
CA HIS A 86 11.69 16.80 5.94
C HIS A 86 13.18 17.13 5.81
N VAL A 87 13.55 18.31 5.28
CA VAL A 87 14.92 18.67 4.87
C VAL A 87 15.97 18.42 5.96
N SER A 88 15.67 18.74 7.22
CA SER A 88 16.65 18.64 8.33
C SER A 88 17.10 17.21 8.63
N SER A 89 16.29 16.21 8.26
CA SER A 89 16.52 14.81 8.59
C SER A 89 17.06 14.00 7.40
N MET A 90 17.19 14.61 6.22
CA MET A 90 17.56 13.89 4.99
C MET A 90 19.06 13.66 4.86
N ARG A 91 19.43 12.46 4.41
CA ARG A 91 20.81 12.13 4.00
C ARG A 91 21.07 12.69 2.60
N PRO A 92 22.17 13.44 2.38
CA PRO A 92 22.55 13.90 1.05
C PRO A 92 22.78 12.75 0.06
N ALA A 93 22.41 12.97 -1.19
CA ALA A 93 22.84 12.14 -2.31
C ALA A 93 24.37 12.21 -2.49
N PHE A 94 24.98 11.14 -2.97
CA PHE A 94 26.43 11.02 -3.15
C PHE A 94 26.79 10.33 -4.47
N GLU A 95 28.05 10.34 -4.88
CA GLU A 95 28.44 9.59 -6.08
C GLU A 95 28.75 8.13 -5.74
N SER A 96 28.04 7.20 -6.39
CA SER A 96 28.30 5.78 -6.22
C SER A 96 29.71 5.39 -6.71
N PRO A 97 30.35 4.38 -6.09
CA PRO A 97 31.73 3.99 -6.43
C PRO A 97 31.93 3.53 -7.89
N GLY A 98 30.87 3.09 -8.56
CA GLY A 98 30.89 2.67 -9.96
C GLY A 98 29.50 2.73 -10.59
N SER A 99 29.42 2.50 -11.90
CA SER A 99 28.17 2.49 -12.66
C SER A 99 27.50 1.12 -12.66
N ILE A 100 26.17 1.11 -12.68
CA ILE A 100 25.37 -0.09 -12.95
C ILE A 100 24.97 -0.14 -14.43
N THR A 101 25.08 -1.32 -15.01
CA THR A 101 24.75 -1.71 -16.39
C THR A 101 23.99 -3.03 -16.37
N GLU A 102 23.41 -3.45 -17.49
CA GLU A 102 22.74 -4.76 -17.57
C GLU A 102 23.69 -5.93 -17.24
N LYS A 103 25.00 -5.78 -17.47
CA LYS A 103 26.00 -6.84 -17.25
C LYS A 103 26.35 -7.02 -15.77
N ASN A 104 26.52 -5.93 -15.03
CA ASN A 104 26.92 -5.94 -13.62
C ASN A 104 25.76 -5.64 -12.65
N PHE A 105 24.51 -5.62 -13.13
CA PHE A 105 23.31 -5.36 -12.31
C PHE A 105 23.26 -6.18 -11.03
N HIS A 106 23.74 -7.43 -11.08
CA HIS A 106 23.70 -8.40 -10.00
C HIS A 106 24.77 -8.18 -8.92
N GLU A 107 25.84 -7.44 -9.22
CA GLU A 107 27.06 -7.40 -8.39
C GLU A 107 26.87 -6.63 -7.07
N HIS A 108 25.98 -5.62 -7.06
CA HIS A 108 25.83 -4.66 -5.94
C HIS A 108 24.44 -4.64 -5.33
N LEU A 109 23.66 -5.70 -5.52
CA LEU A 109 22.35 -5.81 -4.88
C LEU A 109 22.49 -5.87 -3.37
N GLY A 110 21.72 -5.04 -2.65
CA GLY A 110 21.80 -4.88 -1.20
C GLY A 110 22.87 -3.89 -0.72
N ASP A 111 23.66 -3.28 -1.60
CA ASP A 111 24.66 -2.28 -1.23
C ASP A 111 24.13 -0.86 -1.47
N GLU A 112 23.78 -0.16 -0.39
CA GLU A 112 23.28 1.22 -0.46
C GLU A 112 24.26 2.20 -1.10
N LYS A 113 25.56 1.89 -1.14
CA LYS A 113 26.58 2.72 -1.82
C LYS A 113 26.31 2.83 -3.32
N TYR A 114 25.55 1.91 -3.90
CA TYR A 114 25.20 1.89 -5.32
C TYR A 114 23.83 2.46 -5.63
N TYR A 115 23.12 3.07 -4.66
CA TYR A 115 21.81 3.69 -4.90
C TYR A 115 21.79 4.62 -6.11
N ASN A 116 22.70 5.60 -6.17
CA ASN A 116 22.73 6.58 -7.24
C ASN A 116 23.09 5.94 -8.59
N ALA A 117 23.87 4.86 -8.60
CA ALA A 117 24.15 4.11 -9.82
C ALA A 117 22.92 3.34 -10.33
N TYR A 118 22.18 2.66 -9.44
CA TYR A 118 20.90 2.03 -9.79
C TYR A 118 19.86 3.05 -10.22
N LEU A 119 19.78 4.22 -9.57
CA LEU A 119 18.88 5.30 -9.94
C LEU A 119 19.15 5.80 -11.37
N LYS A 120 20.42 6.04 -11.73
CA LYS A 120 20.82 6.43 -13.08
C LYS A 120 20.49 5.35 -14.12
N PHE A 121 20.74 4.09 -13.77
CA PHE A 121 20.42 2.93 -14.61
C PHE A 121 18.92 2.87 -14.92
N PHE A 122 18.08 2.84 -13.88
CA PHE A 122 16.63 2.77 -14.08
C PHE A 122 16.05 4.02 -14.72
N SER A 123 16.55 5.21 -14.38
CA SER A 123 16.13 6.46 -15.03
C SER A 123 16.33 6.42 -16.54
N SER A 124 17.47 5.87 -16.99
CA SER A 124 17.79 5.76 -18.41
C SER A 124 16.87 4.75 -19.11
N ILE A 125 16.71 3.55 -18.54
CA ILE A 125 15.87 2.50 -19.11
C ILE A 125 14.39 2.91 -19.14
N LEU A 126 13.90 3.60 -18.10
CA LEU A 126 12.51 4.06 -18.05
C LEU A 126 12.21 5.12 -19.11
N VAL A 127 13.12 6.04 -19.37
CA VAL A 127 12.98 7.02 -20.46
C VAL A 127 12.97 6.33 -21.83
N GLU A 128 13.78 5.29 -22.02
CA GLU A 128 13.86 4.55 -23.28
C GLU A 128 12.66 3.61 -23.51
N ARG A 129 12.26 2.84 -22.48
CA ARG A 129 11.37 1.68 -22.62
C ARG A 129 10.01 1.86 -21.94
N GLY A 130 9.86 2.85 -21.08
CA GLY A 130 8.66 3.09 -20.27
C GLY A 130 8.53 2.18 -19.05
N ALA A 131 7.56 2.50 -18.18
CA ALA A 131 7.34 1.81 -16.90
C ALA A 131 6.94 0.34 -17.07
N GLU A 132 5.98 0.04 -17.94
CA GLU A 132 5.48 -1.32 -18.17
C GLU A 132 6.60 -2.32 -18.45
N LYS A 133 7.38 -2.10 -19.53
CA LYS A 133 8.43 -3.03 -19.95
C LYS A 133 9.52 -3.17 -18.90
N THR A 134 9.82 -2.08 -18.19
CA THR A 134 10.87 -2.06 -17.17
C THR A 134 10.44 -2.84 -15.93
N ILE A 135 9.21 -2.66 -15.46
CA ILE A 135 8.69 -3.39 -14.30
C ILE A 135 8.57 -4.88 -14.62
N GLU A 136 8.06 -5.24 -15.80
CA GLU A 136 7.98 -6.64 -16.24
C GLU A 136 9.36 -7.32 -16.28
N GLU A 137 10.34 -6.70 -16.93
CA GLU A 137 11.69 -7.27 -17.02
C GLU A 137 12.37 -7.34 -15.65
N TYR A 138 12.42 -6.25 -14.89
CA TYR A 138 13.28 -6.16 -13.71
C TYR A 138 12.65 -6.66 -12.41
N ILE A 139 11.32 -6.77 -12.32
CA ILE A 139 10.64 -7.26 -11.12
C ILE A 139 10.04 -8.66 -11.32
N PHE A 140 9.36 -8.92 -12.44
CA PHE A 140 8.56 -10.13 -12.60
C PHE A 140 9.18 -11.21 -13.48
N SER A 141 10.17 -10.88 -14.31
CA SER A 141 10.75 -11.86 -15.22
C SER A 141 11.41 -13.02 -14.47
N ALA A 142 11.39 -14.19 -15.11
CA ALA A 142 12.07 -15.39 -14.63
C ALA A 142 13.58 -15.16 -14.43
N LYS A 143 14.19 -14.39 -15.35
CA LYS A 143 15.62 -14.03 -15.29
C LYS A 143 15.98 -13.33 -13.98
N MET A 144 15.09 -12.51 -13.45
CA MET A 144 15.33 -11.69 -12.26
C MET A 144 14.93 -12.36 -10.95
N ASN A 145 14.35 -13.57 -11.00
CA ASN A 145 13.82 -14.23 -9.81
C ASN A 145 14.20 -15.71 -9.66
N VAL A 146 14.47 -16.42 -10.77
CA VAL A 146 14.66 -17.88 -10.77
C VAL A 146 16.03 -18.28 -11.33
N SER A 147 16.73 -17.40 -12.04
CA SER A 147 18.05 -17.70 -12.58
C SER A 147 19.05 -18.07 -11.49
N ILE A 148 19.89 -19.06 -11.79
CA ILE A 148 20.98 -19.49 -10.90
C ILE A 148 21.88 -18.28 -10.61
N PRO A 149 22.16 -17.97 -9.34
CA PRO A 149 23.03 -16.85 -9.00
C PRO A 149 24.42 -17.03 -9.60
N ALA A 150 25.09 -15.93 -9.93
CA ALA A 150 26.51 -15.98 -10.28
C ALA A 150 27.30 -16.55 -9.08
N VAL A 151 28.38 -17.30 -9.35
CA VAL A 151 29.21 -17.90 -8.30
C VAL A 151 29.69 -16.81 -7.33
N GLY A 152 29.36 -16.96 -6.05
CA GLY A 152 29.71 -15.98 -5.00
C GLY A 152 28.70 -14.84 -4.81
N HIS A 153 27.59 -14.82 -5.54
CA HIS A 153 26.53 -13.80 -5.41
C HIS A 153 25.21 -14.40 -4.90
N PRO A 154 24.41 -13.64 -4.14
CA PRO A 154 23.09 -14.08 -3.71
C PRO A 154 22.11 -14.13 -4.89
N SER A 155 20.99 -14.83 -4.70
CA SER A 155 19.90 -14.79 -5.66
C SER A 155 19.34 -13.37 -5.85
N LEU A 156 18.88 -13.09 -7.07
CA LEU A 156 18.37 -11.77 -7.44
C LEU A 156 17.07 -11.48 -6.70
N GLU A 157 16.09 -12.40 -6.78
CA GLU A 157 14.82 -12.38 -6.03
C GLU A 157 14.15 -11.00 -6.04
N MET A 158 14.12 -10.34 -7.20
CA MET A 158 13.70 -8.95 -7.32
C MET A 158 12.27 -8.72 -6.86
N LEU A 159 11.36 -9.68 -7.03
CA LEU A 159 10.00 -9.61 -6.48
C LEU A 159 9.98 -9.62 -4.95
N SER A 160 10.82 -10.47 -4.32
CA SER A 160 10.98 -10.50 -2.86
C SER A 160 11.48 -9.15 -2.34
N ARG A 161 12.48 -8.59 -3.03
CA ARG A 161 13.03 -7.26 -2.71
C ARG A 161 12.02 -6.14 -2.93
N PHE A 162 11.14 -6.26 -3.93
CA PHE A 162 10.13 -5.25 -4.28
C PHE A 162 9.08 -5.08 -3.18
N LEU A 163 8.76 -6.17 -2.49
CA LEU A 163 7.81 -6.21 -1.37
C LEU A 163 8.50 -6.06 0.00
N SER A 164 9.83 -6.02 0.04
CA SER A 164 10.61 -5.89 1.28
C SER A 164 10.60 -4.48 1.87
N GLY A 165 11.05 -4.36 3.12
CA GLY A 165 11.11 -3.10 3.84
C GLY A 165 9.74 -2.45 3.95
N LEU A 166 8.71 -3.18 4.40
CA LEU A 166 7.32 -2.73 4.48
C LEU A 166 6.77 -2.17 3.16
N PHE A 167 7.02 -2.88 2.05
CA PHE A 167 6.53 -2.53 0.72
C PHE A 167 7.02 -1.19 0.16
N HIS A 168 8.00 -0.51 0.77
CA HIS A 168 8.43 0.83 0.34
C HIS A 168 8.88 0.92 -1.13
N PRO A 169 9.59 -0.06 -1.72
CA PRO A 169 9.91 -0.03 -3.14
C PRO A 169 8.66 -0.10 -4.02
N MET A 170 7.69 -0.95 -3.65
CA MET A 170 6.38 -1.04 -4.30
C MET A 170 5.57 0.26 -4.12
N ILE A 171 5.58 0.89 -2.94
CA ILE A 171 4.90 2.15 -2.68
C ILE A 171 5.47 3.27 -3.55
N HIS A 172 6.80 3.42 -3.62
CA HIS A 172 7.46 4.39 -4.51
C HIS A 172 7.06 4.17 -5.97
N THR A 173 7.14 2.93 -6.43
CA THR A 173 6.77 2.53 -7.80
C THR A 173 5.30 2.78 -8.08
N GLY A 174 4.43 2.52 -7.08
CA GLY A 174 2.99 2.75 -7.12
C GLY A 174 2.64 4.22 -7.26
N TYR A 175 3.31 5.11 -6.52
CA TYR A 175 3.20 6.56 -6.73
C TYR A 175 3.61 6.96 -8.15
N GLY A 176 4.69 6.39 -8.68
CA GLY A 176 5.10 6.63 -10.06
C GLY A 176 4.05 6.20 -11.09
N ALA A 177 3.47 5.02 -10.91
CA ALA A 177 2.40 4.49 -11.75
C ALA A 177 1.11 5.31 -11.64
N GLU A 178 0.72 5.74 -10.43
CA GLU A 178 -0.50 6.51 -10.19
C GLU A 178 -0.43 7.93 -10.78
N PHE A 179 0.71 8.62 -10.62
CA PHE A 179 0.86 10.01 -11.03
C PHE A 179 1.53 10.19 -12.40
N GLY A 180 1.94 9.10 -13.06
CA GLY A 180 2.66 9.15 -14.34
C GLY A 180 4.08 9.72 -14.22
N LEU A 181 4.76 9.44 -13.10
CA LEU A 181 6.08 9.99 -12.77
C LEU A 181 7.16 8.91 -12.89
N LEU A 182 7.86 8.87 -14.02
CA LEU A 182 8.93 7.89 -14.26
C LEU A 182 10.09 8.04 -13.26
N GLY A 183 10.35 9.24 -12.74
CA GLY A 183 11.34 9.47 -11.69
C GLY A 183 11.02 8.70 -10.40
N MET A 184 9.74 8.67 -10.00
CA MET A 184 9.29 7.88 -8.84
C MET A 184 9.39 6.38 -9.09
N VAL A 185 9.10 5.91 -10.32
CA VAL A 185 9.32 4.51 -10.72
C VAL A 185 10.82 4.18 -10.63
N ALA A 186 11.69 5.06 -11.13
CA ALA A 186 13.14 4.87 -11.07
C ALA A 186 13.66 4.77 -9.63
N GLU A 187 13.18 5.65 -8.75
CA GLU A 187 13.50 5.63 -7.32
C GLU A 187 13.05 4.33 -6.64
N GLY A 188 11.83 3.87 -6.91
CA GLY A 188 11.30 2.61 -6.36
C GLY A 188 12.06 1.37 -6.84
N LEU A 189 12.40 1.31 -8.13
CA LEU A 189 13.19 0.20 -8.68
C LEU A 189 14.64 0.22 -8.17
N ALA A 190 15.25 1.41 -8.05
CA ALA A 190 16.55 1.55 -7.42
C ALA A 190 16.51 1.13 -5.95
N GLN A 191 15.48 1.53 -5.20
CA GLN A 191 15.26 1.10 -3.83
C GLN A 191 15.10 -0.41 -3.71
N THR A 192 14.43 -1.05 -4.67
CA THR A 192 14.30 -2.51 -4.77
C THR A 192 15.68 -3.17 -4.82
N ALA A 193 16.59 -2.65 -5.63
CA ALA A 193 17.95 -3.18 -5.74
C ALA A 193 18.74 -3.11 -4.43
N LEU A 194 18.39 -2.19 -3.52
CA LEU A 194 19.04 -2.04 -2.21
C LEU A 194 18.42 -2.92 -1.12
N GLN A 195 17.17 -3.36 -1.29
CA GLN A 195 16.51 -4.20 -0.29
C GLN A 195 17.10 -5.61 -0.29
N LYS A 196 17.16 -6.25 0.88
CA LYS A 196 17.46 -7.69 0.99
C LYS A 196 16.19 -8.50 0.68
N PRO A 197 16.30 -9.71 0.11
CA PRO A 197 15.15 -10.56 -0.11
C PRO A 197 14.77 -11.26 1.20
N PHE A 198 13.82 -10.71 1.95
CA PHE A 198 13.40 -11.29 3.24
C PHE A 198 12.33 -12.38 3.08
N ALA A 199 11.45 -12.26 2.09
CA ALA A 199 10.19 -13.00 2.03
C ALA A 199 10.11 -14.03 0.89
N SER A 200 11.24 -14.63 0.51
CA SER A 200 11.29 -15.52 -0.67
C SER A 200 10.40 -16.75 -0.54
N VAL A 201 10.21 -17.27 0.67
CA VAL A 201 9.27 -18.37 0.95
C VAL A 201 7.82 -18.02 0.61
N LEU A 202 7.47 -16.72 0.58
CA LEU A 202 6.11 -16.24 0.30
C LEU A 202 5.80 -16.07 -1.20
N ILE A 203 6.77 -16.35 -2.07
CA ILE A 203 6.61 -16.27 -3.51
C ILE A 203 5.94 -17.55 -4.02
N PRO A 204 4.80 -17.46 -4.74
CA PRO A 204 4.12 -18.64 -5.27
C PRO A 204 5.00 -19.45 -6.25
N SER A 205 4.94 -20.77 -6.14
CA SER A 205 5.63 -21.70 -7.05
C SER A 205 5.24 -21.56 -8.53
N SER A 206 4.11 -20.91 -8.82
CA SER A 206 3.71 -20.53 -10.18
C SER A 206 4.72 -19.61 -10.86
N LEU A 207 5.50 -18.82 -10.12
CA LEU A 207 6.60 -18.04 -10.69
C LEU A 207 7.70 -18.95 -11.25
N SER A 208 8.02 -20.04 -10.54
CA SER A 208 8.96 -21.07 -11.01
C SER A 208 8.39 -21.85 -12.20
N GLN A 209 7.08 -22.14 -12.23
CA GLN A 209 6.42 -22.78 -13.37
C GLN A 209 6.43 -21.88 -14.61
N TYR A 210 6.25 -20.58 -14.44
CA TYR A 210 6.36 -19.59 -15.52
C TYR A 210 7.79 -19.50 -16.07
N ALA A 211 8.81 -19.58 -15.21
CA ALA A 211 10.21 -19.63 -15.66
C ALA A 211 10.49 -20.82 -16.58
N VAL A 212 9.86 -21.96 -16.31
CA VAL A 212 9.95 -23.15 -17.17
C VAL A 212 9.18 -22.93 -18.49
N ALA A 213 7.98 -22.34 -18.47
CA ALA A 213 7.18 -22.09 -19.68
C ALA A 213 7.74 -20.97 -20.59
N SER A 214 8.42 -19.97 -20.01
CA SER A 214 9.09 -18.89 -20.75
C SER A 214 10.30 -19.39 -21.55
N SER A 215 10.85 -20.54 -21.18
CA SER A 215 11.91 -21.20 -21.95
C SER A 215 11.41 -21.90 -23.23
N THR A 216 10.09 -21.94 -23.45
CA THR A 216 9.47 -22.72 -24.54
C THR A 216 8.45 -21.99 -25.43
N GLY A 217 8.25 -20.66 -25.35
CA GLY A 217 7.35 -19.99 -26.32
C GLY A 217 7.25 -18.46 -26.23
N THR A 218 7.08 -17.81 -27.39
CA THR A 218 7.06 -16.35 -27.60
C THR A 218 5.69 -15.86 -28.14
N VAL A 219 5.32 -14.62 -27.76
CA VAL A 219 4.25 -13.70 -28.29
C VAL A 219 2.78 -14.14 -28.00
N SER A 220 1.76 -13.32 -27.69
CA SER A 220 1.40 -11.89 -27.90
C SER A 220 0.24 -11.50 -26.95
N THR A 221 0.25 -10.33 -26.26
CA THR A 221 -0.82 -9.92 -25.29
C THR A 221 -1.35 -8.49 -25.43
N SER A 222 -1.20 -7.83 -26.59
CA SER A 222 -1.59 -6.42 -26.74
C SER A 222 -3.08 -6.14 -27.01
N ILE A 223 -3.92 -7.16 -27.26
CA ILE A 223 -5.32 -6.95 -27.70
C ILE A 223 -6.34 -6.93 -26.55
N SER A 224 -6.06 -7.57 -25.40
CA SER A 224 -7.03 -7.65 -24.29
C SER A 224 -7.17 -6.36 -23.46
N ARG A 225 -6.24 -5.40 -23.59
CA ARG A 225 -6.19 -4.18 -22.75
C ARG A 225 -7.16 -3.07 -23.16
N LEU A 226 -7.60 -3.04 -24.41
CA LEU A 226 -8.55 -2.02 -24.88
C LEU A 226 -9.96 -2.23 -24.31
N VAL A 227 -10.30 -3.46 -23.90
CA VAL A 227 -11.62 -3.80 -23.38
C VAL A 227 -11.76 -3.45 -21.89
N SER A 228 -10.67 -3.42 -21.12
CA SER A 228 -10.70 -3.08 -19.68
C SER A 228 -10.75 -1.57 -19.38
N LEU A 229 -10.51 -0.71 -20.38
CA LEU A 229 -10.51 0.76 -20.25
C LEU A 229 -11.85 1.40 -20.66
N LEU A 230 -12.81 0.61 -21.12
CA LEU A 230 -14.15 1.10 -21.39
C LEU A 230 -14.99 0.95 -20.13
N PRO A 231 -15.52 2.03 -19.53
CA PRO A 231 -16.68 1.85 -18.65
C PRO A 231 -17.77 1.21 -19.51
N SER A 232 -18.22 0.00 -19.14
CA SER A 232 -19.44 -0.58 -19.69
C SER A 232 -20.60 0.35 -19.34
N LEU A 233 -20.91 1.28 -20.25
CA LEU A 233 -22.11 2.11 -20.22
C LEU A 233 -23.31 1.24 -20.61
N THR A 234 -23.66 0.29 -19.75
CA THR A 234 -24.95 -0.38 -19.78
C THR A 234 -25.78 0.15 -18.62
N LEU A 235 -26.56 1.21 -18.89
CA LEU A 235 -27.64 1.66 -18.03
C LEU A 235 -28.79 0.65 -18.14
N ASN A 236 -28.65 -0.51 -17.50
CA ASN A 236 -29.74 -1.46 -17.39
C ASN A 236 -30.53 -1.19 -16.11
N ASN A 237 -31.70 -0.58 -16.30
CA ASN A 237 -32.75 -0.46 -15.31
C ASN A 237 -33.25 -1.87 -14.91
N THR A 238 -33.18 -2.16 -13.61
CA THR A 238 -33.97 -3.15 -12.85
C THR A 238 -34.12 -4.56 -13.43
N THR A 239 -33.67 -5.57 -12.69
CA THR A 239 -34.58 -6.48 -11.97
C THR A 239 -33.80 -7.38 -11.02
N SER A 240 -34.41 -7.59 -9.85
CA SER A 240 -34.12 -8.64 -8.89
C SER A 240 -34.12 -10.02 -9.58
N GLY A 241 -32.95 -10.47 -10.03
CA GLY A 241 -32.70 -11.82 -10.51
C GLY A 241 -32.02 -12.62 -9.41
N SER A 242 -32.56 -13.79 -9.09
CA SER A 242 -32.05 -14.74 -8.10
C SER A 242 -30.53 -14.87 -8.18
N MET A 243 -29.86 -14.70 -7.03
CA MET A 243 -28.45 -15.07 -6.84
C MET A 243 -28.31 -16.57 -7.11
N ALA A 244 -28.04 -16.92 -8.36
CA ALA A 244 -27.41 -18.19 -8.66
C ALA A 244 -26.04 -18.14 -7.96
N GLU A 245 -25.81 -19.06 -7.03
CA GLU A 245 -24.52 -19.26 -6.38
C GLU A 245 -23.46 -19.47 -7.46
N LYS A 246 -22.77 -18.40 -7.87
CA LYS A 246 -21.45 -18.55 -8.49
C LYS A 246 -20.62 -19.30 -7.44
N GLU A 247 -19.92 -20.37 -7.81
CA GLU A 247 -18.88 -20.94 -6.95
C GLU A 247 -17.85 -19.83 -6.70
N HIS A 248 -17.97 -19.13 -5.57
CA HIS A 248 -17.01 -18.11 -5.21
C HIS A 248 -15.76 -18.84 -4.75
N GLY A 249 -14.66 -18.69 -5.48
CA GLY A 249 -13.34 -19.11 -5.01
C GLY A 249 -13.06 -18.53 -3.62
N MET A 250 -12.09 -19.10 -2.90
CA MET A 250 -11.82 -18.71 -1.51
C MET A 250 -11.66 -17.20 -1.37
N HIS A 251 -12.38 -16.61 -0.41
CA HIS A 251 -12.29 -15.20 -0.07
C HIS A 251 -11.11 -14.94 0.88
N ALA A 252 -10.41 -13.82 0.74
CA ALA A 252 -9.21 -13.51 1.52
C ALA A 252 -9.47 -13.47 3.03
N LEU A 253 -10.60 -12.87 3.46
CA LEU A 253 -11.03 -12.88 4.87
C LEU A 253 -11.29 -14.30 5.43
N THR A 254 -11.63 -15.29 4.60
CA THR A 254 -11.74 -16.69 5.05
C THR A 254 -10.37 -17.24 5.44
N VAL A 255 -9.31 -16.91 4.68
CA VAL A 255 -7.93 -17.31 5.03
C VAL A 255 -7.50 -16.62 6.32
N VAL A 256 -7.84 -15.35 6.51
CA VAL A 256 -7.61 -14.63 7.79
C VAL A 256 -8.29 -15.35 8.95
N ALA A 257 -9.54 -15.76 8.78
CA ALA A 257 -10.26 -16.53 9.80
C ALA A 257 -9.63 -17.89 10.07
N GLN A 258 -9.19 -18.63 9.05
CA GLN A 258 -8.46 -19.90 9.22
C GLN A 258 -7.18 -19.71 10.05
N ILE A 259 -6.43 -18.63 9.82
CA ILE A 259 -5.24 -18.29 10.60
C ILE A 259 -5.62 -17.89 12.03
N LEU A 260 -6.72 -17.15 12.21
CA LEU A 260 -7.21 -16.76 13.54
C LEU A 260 -7.54 -17.97 14.42
N HIS A 261 -8.16 -19.00 13.83
CA HIS A 261 -8.59 -20.23 14.51
C HIS A 261 -7.50 -21.31 14.58
N ASN A 262 -6.28 -21.01 14.12
CA ASN A 262 -5.17 -21.94 14.15
C ASN A 262 -4.10 -21.49 15.18
N ASP A 263 -3.98 -22.27 16.25
CA ASP A 263 -3.04 -22.02 17.34
C ASP A 263 -1.57 -22.03 16.90
N ASP A 264 -1.25 -22.67 15.77
CA ASP A 264 0.08 -22.68 15.18
C ASP A 264 0.59 -21.26 14.87
N PHE A 265 -0.32 -20.32 14.62
CA PHE A 265 0.01 -18.92 14.31
C PHE A 265 -0.10 -17.99 15.52
N THR A 266 -0.17 -18.51 16.74
CA THR A 266 -0.03 -17.69 17.95
C THR A 266 1.42 -17.22 18.14
N PRO A 267 1.65 -16.05 18.78
CA PRO A 267 3.00 -15.61 19.13
C PRO A 267 3.80 -16.66 19.91
N ALA A 268 3.12 -17.36 20.84
CA ALA A 268 3.71 -18.42 21.64
C ALA A 268 4.14 -19.63 20.79
N ALA A 269 3.30 -20.11 19.86
CA ALA A 269 3.64 -21.27 19.02
C ALA A 269 4.77 -20.95 18.02
N ILE A 270 4.88 -19.70 17.57
CA ILE A 270 5.96 -19.21 16.71
C ILE A 270 7.26 -18.98 17.53
N GLY A 271 7.14 -18.77 18.84
CA GLY A 271 8.25 -18.44 19.71
C GLY A 271 8.75 -17.01 19.50
N ILE A 272 7.83 -16.05 19.34
CA ILE A 272 8.16 -14.63 19.26
C ILE A 272 8.63 -14.17 20.65
N PRO A 273 9.88 -13.67 20.81
CA PRO A 273 10.38 -13.20 22.10
C PRO A 273 9.62 -11.95 22.55
N SER A 274 9.33 -11.83 23.84
CA SER A 274 8.68 -10.65 24.41
C SER A 274 9.62 -9.44 24.56
N ASP A 275 10.92 -9.65 24.41
CA ASP A 275 11.98 -8.64 24.54
C ASP A 275 12.60 -8.20 23.21
N ASP A 276 12.35 -8.93 22.12
CA ASP A 276 12.80 -8.55 20.78
C ASP A 276 11.95 -7.38 20.27
N LYS A 277 12.61 -6.27 19.94
CA LYS A 277 11.99 -5.05 19.43
C LYS A 277 12.31 -4.80 17.96
N ASP A 278 13.05 -5.70 17.32
CA ASP A 278 13.35 -5.59 15.88
C ASP A 278 12.31 -6.37 15.09
N ASP A 279 11.35 -5.64 14.54
CA ASP A 279 10.23 -6.22 13.79
C ASP A 279 10.67 -6.95 12.52
N ASN A 280 11.87 -6.68 11.99
CA ASN A 280 12.41 -7.47 10.88
C ASN A 280 12.86 -8.86 11.35
N ASN A 281 13.43 -8.96 12.57
CA ASN A 281 13.78 -10.26 13.16
C ASN A 281 12.53 -11.07 13.46
N ILE A 282 11.48 -10.42 13.98
CA ILE A 282 10.20 -11.06 14.25
C ILE A 282 9.54 -11.53 12.95
N PHE A 283 9.52 -10.69 11.92
CA PHE A 283 9.01 -11.07 10.60
C PHE A 283 9.78 -12.27 10.04
N GLN A 284 11.12 -12.23 10.05
CA GLN A 284 11.96 -13.33 9.60
C GLN A 284 11.68 -14.63 10.37
N ARG A 285 11.50 -14.56 11.69
CA ARG A 285 11.11 -15.71 12.52
C ARG A 285 9.77 -16.29 12.12
N VAL A 286 8.77 -15.47 11.81
CA VAL A 286 7.46 -15.95 11.30
C VAL A 286 7.66 -16.71 9.99
N LEU A 287 8.48 -16.21 9.08
CA LEU A 287 8.76 -16.86 7.80
C LEU A 287 9.46 -18.21 7.99
N GLU A 288 10.46 -18.28 8.85
CA GLU A 288 11.20 -19.51 9.14
C GLU A 288 10.32 -20.55 9.85
N ALA A 289 9.50 -20.11 10.81
CA ALA A 289 8.68 -21.02 11.61
C ALA A 289 7.40 -21.47 10.90
N ARG A 290 6.80 -20.61 10.06
CA ARG A 290 5.43 -20.80 9.53
C ARG A 290 5.25 -20.42 8.05
N GLY A 291 6.28 -19.96 7.35
CA GLY A 291 6.18 -19.50 5.95
C GLY A 291 5.55 -20.51 5.00
N GLU A 292 6.02 -21.76 5.01
CA GLU A 292 5.45 -22.83 4.15
C GLU A 292 3.99 -23.15 4.50
N ARG A 293 3.65 -23.15 5.79
CA ARG A 293 2.29 -23.42 6.27
C ARG A 293 1.34 -22.29 5.90
N LEU A 294 1.80 -21.05 6.02
CA LEU A 294 1.08 -19.86 5.57
C LEU A 294 0.80 -19.93 4.08
N MET A 295 1.81 -20.27 3.28
CA MET A 295 1.67 -20.47 1.84
C MET A 295 0.66 -21.55 1.48
N ALA A 296 0.69 -22.68 2.18
CA ALA A 296 -0.25 -23.77 1.96
C ALA A 296 -1.71 -23.32 2.21
N LEU A 297 -1.96 -22.57 3.29
CA LEU A 297 -3.29 -22.03 3.59
C LEU A 297 -3.75 -21.01 2.55
N ALA A 298 -2.89 -20.04 2.22
CA ALA A 298 -3.21 -19.00 1.26
C ALA A 298 -3.30 -19.51 -0.19
N SER A 299 -2.79 -20.71 -0.50
CA SER A 299 -2.80 -21.26 -1.86
C SER A 299 -4.20 -21.46 -2.46
N ALA A 300 -5.21 -21.65 -1.61
CA ALA A 300 -6.60 -21.77 -2.01
C ALA A 300 -7.21 -20.42 -2.46
N TRP A 301 -6.60 -19.30 -2.08
CA TRP A 301 -6.92 -17.98 -2.62
C TRP A 301 -6.20 -17.78 -3.95
N THR A 302 -6.94 -17.97 -5.04
CA THR A 302 -6.42 -17.87 -6.41
C THR A 302 -6.75 -16.52 -7.04
N VAL A 303 -5.99 -16.18 -8.08
CA VAL A 303 -6.20 -14.96 -8.87
C VAL A 303 -5.99 -15.30 -10.33
N ASN A 304 -7.04 -15.16 -11.15
CA ASN A 304 -6.92 -15.20 -12.60
C ASN A 304 -6.72 -13.79 -13.17
N GLY A 305 -5.47 -13.41 -13.44
CA GLY A 305 -5.14 -12.10 -13.98
C GLY A 305 -5.63 -11.85 -15.40
N THR A 306 -6.16 -12.87 -16.10
CA THR A 306 -6.77 -12.70 -17.43
C THR A 306 -8.22 -12.20 -17.36
N ASN A 307 -8.82 -12.23 -16.16
CA ASN A 307 -10.19 -11.79 -15.89
C ASN A 307 -10.17 -10.46 -15.11
N PRO A 308 -10.42 -9.30 -15.78
CA PRO A 308 -10.36 -8.00 -15.12
C PRO A 308 -11.37 -7.82 -13.97
N GLU A 309 -12.56 -8.43 -14.07
CA GLU A 309 -13.56 -8.38 -13.00
C GLU A 309 -13.09 -9.14 -11.76
N GLU A 310 -12.44 -10.30 -11.95
CA GLU A 310 -11.86 -11.07 -10.86
C GLU A 310 -10.67 -10.34 -10.24
N VAL A 311 -9.80 -9.71 -11.04
CA VAL A 311 -8.69 -8.88 -10.54
C VAL A 311 -9.23 -7.74 -9.68
N ALA A 312 -10.25 -7.03 -10.15
CA ALA A 312 -10.89 -5.96 -9.39
C ALA A 312 -11.50 -6.46 -8.07
N SER A 313 -12.21 -7.59 -8.12
CA SER A 313 -12.77 -8.25 -6.93
C SER A 313 -11.68 -8.67 -5.94
N LYS A 314 -10.59 -9.27 -6.42
CA LYS A 314 -9.46 -9.71 -5.57
C LYS A 314 -8.70 -8.53 -4.95
N ILE A 315 -8.60 -7.40 -5.65
CA ILE A 315 -8.07 -6.16 -5.07
C ILE A 315 -9.03 -5.62 -3.98
N GLU A 316 -10.34 -5.62 -4.21
CA GLU A 316 -11.33 -5.26 -3.19
C GLU A 316 -11.16 -6.13 -1.93
N GLU A 317 -11.04 -7.47 -2.08
CA GLU A 317 -10.81 -8.38 -0.96
C GLU A 317 -9.56 -8.00 -0.13
N LEU A 318 -8.46 -7.62 -0.79
CA LEU A 318 -7.21 -7.20 -0.12
C LEU A 318 -7.36 -5.87 0.61
N ILE A 319 -8.14 -4.93 0.05
CA ILE A 319 -8.46 -3.66 0.71
C ILE A 319 -9.21 -3.93 2.00
N TRP A 320 -10.27 -4.74 1.94
CA TRP A 320 -11.05 -5.11 3.13
C TRP A 320 -10.21 -5.83 4.19
N VAL A 321 -9.40 -6.82 3.78
CA VAL A 321 -8.48 -7.50 4.69
C VAL A 321 -7.59 -6.49 5.40
N ASN A 322 -6.84 -5.67 4.67
CA ASN A 322 -5.84 -4.80 5.28
C ASN A 322 -6.46 -3.74 6.18
N VAL A 323 -7.64 -3.20 5.84
CA VAL A 323 -8.36 -2.25 6.70
C VAL A 323 -8.93 -2.93 7.94
N VAL A 324 -9.46 -4.15 7.84
CA VAL A 324 -9.92 -4.93 9.02
C VAL A 324 -8.75 -5.24 9.95
N LEU A 325 -7.63 -5.74 9.42
CA LEU A 325 -6.44 -6.07 10.20
C LEU A 325 -5.92 -4.85 10.97
N TYR A 326 -5.89 -3.68 10.33
CA TYR A 326 -5.47 -2.43 10.94
C TYR A 326 -6.48 -1.87 11.95
N ALA A 327 -7.73 -1.62 11.53
CA ALA A 327 -8.70 -0.88 12.33
C ALA A 327 -9.34 -1.75 13.42
N VAL A 328 -9.79 -2.96 13.08
CA VAL A 328 -10.42 -3.85 14.07
C VAL A 328 -9.36 -4.45 14.98
N GLY A 329 -8.21 -4.87 14.41
CA GLY A 329 -7.06 -5.35 15.19
C GLY A 329 -6.49 -4.29 16.14
N GLY A 330 -6.26 -3.07 15.63
CA GLY A 330 -5.80 -1.94 16.44
C GLY A 330 -6.78 -1.56 17.56
N TRP A 331 -8.07 -1.64 17.31
CA TRP A 331 -9.09 -1.41 18.33
C TRP A 331 -9.12 -2.52 19.38
N ALA A 332 -8.99 -3.79 18.97
CA ALA A 332 -8.89 -4.92 19.91
C ALA A 332 -7.65 -4.80 20.81
N GLY A 333 -6.53 -4.38 20.23
CA GLY A 333 -5.27 -4.12 20.91
C GLY A 333 -5.21 -2.82 21.73
N ARG A 334 -6.30 -2.08 21.87
CA ARG A 334 -6.30 -0.78 22.57
C ARG A 334 -5.73 -0.82 23.99
N LYS A 335 -5.95 -1.94 24.70
CA LYS A 335 -5.43 -2.14 26.07
C LYS A 335 -3.92 -2.31 26.13
N SER A 336 -3.28 -2.73 25.05
CA SER A 336 -1.81 -2.81 24.94
C SER A 336 -1.18 -1.54 24.33
N SER A 337 -1.99 -0.54 23.93
CA SER A 337 -1.45 0.79 23.62
C SER A 337 -1.04 1.50 24.92
N PRO A 338 0.09 2.23 24.94
CA PRO A 338 0.47 3.07 26.08
C PRO A 338 -0.59 4.10 26.48
N THR A 339 -1.49 4.46 25.56
CA THR A 339 -2.58 5.41 25.79
C THR A 339 -3.85 4.76 26.33
N GLY A 340 -3.95 3.43 26.28
CA GLY A 340 -5.21 2.70 26.52
C GLY A 340 -6.30 2.93 25.45
N GLN A 341 -6.00 3.69 24.40
CA GLN A 341 -6.87 3.99 23.27
C GLN A 341 -6.50 3.14 22.04
N PHE A 342 -7.14 3.40 20.89
CA PHE A 342 -6.85 2.72 19.63
C PHE A 342 -5.34 2.56 19.38
N LYS A 343 -4.88 1.32 19.13
CA LYS A 343 -3.48 1.06 18.82
C LYS A 343 -3.26 1.27 17.32
N GLY A 344 -2.73 2.44 16.96
CA GLY A 344 -2.36 2.78 15.59
C GLY A 344 -1.05 2.12 15.23
N ASP A 345 -1.07 0.81 14.95
CA ASP A 345 0.13 0.05 14.67
C ASP A 345 0.81 0.54 13.38
N PHE A 346 2.08 0.92 13.50
CA PHE A 346 2.88 1.48 12.41
C PHE A 346 3.04 0.51 11.24
N PHE A 347 3.04 -0.80 11.48
CA PHE A 347 3.27 -1.80 10.43
C PHE A 347 1.98 -2.14 9.69
N LEU A 348 0.87 -2.29 10.42
CA LEU A 348 -0.43 -2.60 9.81
C LEU A 348 -0.98 -1.44 8.98
N LEU A 349 -0.70 -0.17 9.33
CA LEU A 349 -1.08 0.95 8.46
C LEU A 349 -0.37 0.89 7.10
N HIS A 350 0.86 0.33 7.04
CA HIS A 350 1.56 0.16 5.76
C HIS A 350 0.83 -0.82 4.84
N LEU A 351 0.09 -1.78 5.37
CA LEU A 351 -0.76 -2.66 4.57
C LEU A 351 -1.92 -1.87 3.93
N VAL A 352 -2.52 -0.93 4.68
CA VAL A 352 -3.61 -0.07 4.16
C VAL A 352 -3.09 0.94 3.13
N THR A 353 -1.93 1.54 3.39
CA THR A 353 -1.36 2.55 2.48
C THR A 353 -0.77 1.92 1.22
N SER A 354 -0.25 0.70 1.28
CA SER A 354 0.34 0.01 0.13
C SER A 354 -0.69 -0.64 -0.79
N VAL A 355 -1.80 -1.18 -0.25
CA VAL A 355 -2.85 -1.83 -1.07
C VAL A 355 -3.50 -0.84 -2.04
N LEU A 356 -3.47 0.46 -1.69
CA LEU A 356 -3.94 1.58 -2.53
C LEU A 356 -3.32 1.58 -3.93
N PHE A 357 -2.09 1.10 -4.07
CA PHE A 357 -1.36 1.13 -5.34
C PHE A 357 -1.60 -0.07 -6.25
N LEU A 358 -2.27 -1.13 -5.76
CA LEU A 358 -2.50 -2.33 -6.57
C LEU A 358 -3.26 -2.02 -7.88
N PRO A 359 -4.36 -1.24 -7.89
CA PRO A 359 -5.02 -0.85 -9.14
C PRO A 359 -4.11 -0.10 -10.11
N SER A 360 -3.24 0.78 -9.59
CA SER A 360 -2.32 1.56 -10.40
C SER A 360 -1.22 0.70 -11.01
N LEU A 361 -0.70 -0.27 -10.25
CA LEU A 361 0.35 -1.16 -10.72
C LEU A 361 -0.19 -2.20 -11.71
N THR A 362 -1.33 -2.84 -11.43
CA THR A 362 -1.88 -3.88 -12.31
C THR A 362 -2.29 -3.34 -13.68
N ALA A 363 -2.54 -2.04 -13.80
CA ALA A 363 -2.75 -1.37 -15.10
C ALA A 363 -1.52 -1.45 -16.03
N TYR A 364 -0.30 -1.61 -15.48
CA TYR A 364 0.94 -1.76 -16.23
C TYR A 364 1.40 -3.21 -16.38
N LEU A 365 0.75 -4.16 -15.69
CA LEU A 365 1.22 -5.55 -15.64
C LEU A 365 0.47 -6.43 -16.63
N SER A 366 1.14 -7.50 -17.05
CA SER A 366 0.53 -8.63 -17.72
C SER A 366 -0.41 -9.37 -16.76
N PRO A 367 -1.34 -10.16 -17.30
CA PRO A 367 -2.18 -11.07 -16.50
C PRO A 367 -1.38 -11.93 -15.52
N THR A 368 -0.27 -12.50 -15.97
CA THR A 368 0.56 -13.39 -15.15
C THR A 368 1.23 -12.63 -14.00
N SER A 369 1.87 -11.50 -14.29
CA SER A 369 2.51 -10.65 -13.28
C SER A 369 1.49 -10.08 -12.29
N THR A 370 0.27 -9.78 -12.74
CA THR A 370 -0.87 -9.40 -11.89
C THR A 370 -1.22 -10.52 -10.90
N SER A 371 -1.43 -11.76 -11.37
CA SER A 371 -1.69 -12.90 -10.49
C SER A 371 -0.57 -13.12 -9.47
N ILE A 372 0.68 -12.98 -9.88
CA ILE A 372 1.85 -13.13 -9.00
C ILE A 372 1.87 -12.01 -7.95
N LEU A 373 1.71 -10.74 -8.35
CA LEU A 373 1.73 -9.60 -7.46
C LEU A 373 0.66 -9.73 -6.38
N LEU A 374 -0.61 -9.96 -6.78
CA LEU A 374 -1.72 -10.02 -5.84
C LEU A 374 -1.58 -11.14 -4.82
N ARG A 375 -1.15 -12.34 -5.26
CA ARG A 375 -0.93 -13.48 -4.35
C ARG A 375 0.24 -13.25 -3.40
N THR A 376 1.37 -12.74 -3.92
CA THR A 376 2.56 -12.49 -3.09
C THR A 376 2.33 -11.33 -2.11
N TYR A 377 1.58 -10.31 -2.53
CA TYR A 377 1.16 -9.19 -1.68
C TYR A 377 0.26 -9.67 -0.54
N PHE A 378 -0.71 -10.55 -0.83
CA PHE A 378 -1.58 -11.13 0.18
C PHE A 378 -0.78 -11.91 1.23
N ASN A 379 0.13 -12.79 0.78
CA ASN A 379 0.98 -13.58 1.67
C ASN A 379 1.82 -12.69 2.59
N ASN A 380 2.43 -11.62 2.06
CA ASN A 380 3.20 -10.68 2.85
C ASN A 380 2.33 -9.90 3.85
N SER A 381 1.09 -9.54 3.47
CA SER A 381 0.14 -8.87 4.36
C SER A 381 -0.22 -9.77 5.56
N LEU A 382 -0.49 -11.05 5.30
CA LEU A 382 -0.74 -12.04 6.36
C LEU A 382 0.48 -12.24 7.25
N ALA A 383 1.68 -12.38 6.66
CA ALA A 383 2.92 -12.58 7.41
C ALA A 383 3.23 -11.39 8.34
N TRP A 384 3.05 -10.15 7.86
CA TRP A 384 3.21 -8.97 8.71
C TRP A 384 2.18 -8.97 9.84
N TRP A 385 0.92 -9.23 9.57
CA TRP A 385 -0.10 -9.31 10.63
C TRP A 385 0.19 -10.38 11.68
N ILE A 386 0.69 -11.55 11.27
CA ILE A 386 1.15 -12.60 12.20
C ILE A 386 2.37 -12.12 12.99
N ALA A 387 3.34 -11.46 12.35
CA ALA A 387 4.52 -10.89 13.01
C ALA A 387 4.17 -9.80 14.03
N ARG A 388 3.06 -9.07 13.81
CA ARG A 388 2.53 -8.12 14.80
C ARG A 388 1.82 -8.79 15.98
N GLY A 389 1.65 -10.11 15.93
CA GLY A 389 1.04 -10.89 17.00
C GLY A 389 -0.36 -11.40 16.68
N ARG A 390 -0.81 -11.25 15.43
CA ARG A 390 -2.12 -11.72 14.99
C ARG A 390 -3.26 -11.21 15.91
N PRO A 391 -3.40 -9.88 16.13
CA PRO A 391 -4.44 -9.36 17.00
C PRO A 391 -5.82 -9.88 16.63
N ALA A 392 -6.65 -10.10 17.65
CA ALA A 392 -8.03 -10.54 17.47
C ALA A 392 -8.84 -9.53 16.65
N LEU A 393 -9.87 -10.02 15.95
CA LEU A 393 -10.74 -9.22 15.09
C LEU A 393 -12.20 -9.25 15.60
N PRO A 394 -12.52 -8.65 16.76
CA PRO A 394 -13.87 -8.61 17.31
C PRO A 394 -14.74 -7.59 16.55
N ILE A 395 -15.13 -7.91 15.32
CA ILE A 395 -15.83 -6.98 14.41
C ILE A 395 -17.13 -6.48 15.05
N ARG A 396 -17.92 -7.36 15.66
CA ARG A 396 -19.18 -6.97 16.31
C ARG A 396 -18.98 -5.91 17.38
N ASP A 397 -18.03 -6.13 18.29
CA ASP A 397 -17.76 -5.19 19.37
C ASP A 397 -17.17 -3.87 18.84
N PHE A 398 -16.36 -3.94 17.78
CA PHE A 398 -15.86 -2.76 17.09
C PHE A 398 -17.01 -1.90 16.54
N TYR A 399 -17.95 -2.49 15.80
CA TYR A 399 -19.10 -1.77 15.23
C TYR A 399 -20.05 -1.21 16.30
N ALA A 400 -20.19 -1.92 17.43
CA ALA A 400 -20.95 -1.44 18.57
C ALA A 400 -20.29 -0.26 19.30
N SER A 401 -18.97 -0.10 19.18
CA SER A 401 -18.18 0.84 19.99
C SER A 401 -17.62 2.05 19.24
N VAL A 402 -17.37 1.93 17.94
CA VAL A 402 -16.65 2.94 17.15
C VAL A 402 -17.61 3.65 16.22
N SER A 403 -17.95 4.92 16.48
CA SER A 403 -18.89 5.68 15.65
C SER A 403 -18.42 5.85 14.19
N GLU A 404 -19.36 5.76 13.23
CA GLU A 404 -19.14 6.17 11.82
C GLU A 404 -19.11 7.69 11.62
N ARG A 405 -19.55 8.44 12.63
CA ARG A 405 -19.47 9.90 12.67
C ARG A 405 -18.30 10.30 13.57
N PRO A 406 -17.24 10.92 13.04
CA PRO A 406 -16.14 11.42 13.84
C PRO A 406 -16.67 12.45 14.83
N GLN A 407 -16.09 12.46 16.03
CA GLN A 407 -16.22 13.61 16.91
C GLN A 407 -15.43 14.76 16.29
N GLU A 408 -16.00 15.95 16.23
CA GLU A 408 -15.25 17.13 15.83
C GLU A 408 -14.53 17.75 17.04
N HIS A 409 -13.32 18.24 16.80
CA HIS A 409 -12.41 18.81 17.80
C HIS A 409 -12.19 20.32 17.53
N GLY A 410 -12.00 21.14 18.56
CA GLY A 410 -11.75 22.60 18.42
C GLY A 410 -13.00 23.51 18.49
N ALA A 411 -12.82 24.85 18.47
CA ALA A 411 -13.87 25.84 18.76
C ALA A 411 -14.03 26.95 17.68
N PRO A 412 -15.20 27.62 17.58
CA PRO A 412 -16.57 27.16 17.79
C PRO A 412 -17.40 27.21 16.51
N TYR A 413 -18.43 26.36 16.41
CA TYR A 413 -19.46 26.49 15.39
C TYR A 413 -20.08 27.88 15.44
N ALA A 414 -19.81 28.68 14.40
CA ALA A 414 -20.62 29.85 14.15
C ALA A 414 -22.09 29.42 14.16
N ARG A 415 -22.95 30.18 14.84
CA ARG A 415 -24.38 29.85 14.89
C ARG A 415 -24.88 29.72 13.44
N PRO A 416 -25.47 28.57 13.06
CA PRO A 416 -25.99 28.41 11.72
C PRO A 416 -27.00 29.51 11.38
N GLY A 417 -26.92 30.02 10.15
CA GLY A 417 -27.88 31.01 9.66
C GLY A 417 -29.28 30.43 9.54
N GLU A 418 -30.29 31.31 9.59
CA GLU A 418 -31.68 30.92 9.33
C GLU A 418 -31.80 30.23 7.97
N GLY A 419 -32.55 29.13 7.92
CA GLY A 419 -32.70 28.31 6.70
C GLY A 419 -31.63 27.24 6.48
N THR A 420 -30.68 27.05 7.40
CA THR A 420 -29.72 25.93 7.34
C THR A 420 -30.45 24.59 7.49
N LEU A 421 -30.15 23.60 6.64
CA LEU A 421 -30.87 22.31 6.57
C LEU A 421 -30.67 21.43 7.81
N THR A 422 -29.43 21.29 8.27
CA THR A 422 -29.04 20.44 9.42
C THR A 422 -28.22 21.25 10.43
N PRO A 423 -28.82 22.23 11.13
CA PRO A 423 -28.08 23.16 11.99
C PRO A 423 -27.41 22.48 13.21
N ALA A 424 -27.82 21.26 13.54
CA ALA A 424 -27.21 20.45 14.60
C ALA A 424 -26.09 19.51 14.09
N ASP A 425 -25.92 19.36 12.78
CA ASP A 425 -24.90 18.51 12.16
C ASP A 425 -23.78 19.40 11.59
N PRO A 426 -22.69 19.58 12.34
CA PRO A 426 -21.60 20.46 11.93
C PRO A 426 -20.77 19.95 10.74
N SER A 427 -20.76 18.63 10.51
CA SER A 427 -20.10 17.99 9.36
C SER A 427 -21.00 16.93 8.75
N PRO A 428 -21.97 17.33 7.90
CA PRO A 428 -22.84 16.40 7.21
C PRO A 428 -22.09 15.36 6.35
N ASN A 429 -20.86 15.70 5.92
CA ASN A 429 -19.91 14.74 5.36
C ASN A 429 -18.77 14.51 6.35
N PRO A 430 -18.66 13.31 6.95
CA PRO A 430 -17.66 13.02 7.98
C PRO A 430 -16.21 13.06 7.48
N TRP A 431 -15.98 12.97 6.16
CA TRP A 431 -14.63 13.01 5.60
C TRP A 431 -14.04 14.41 5.55
N LEU A 432 -14.85 15.45 5.41
CA LEU A 432 -14.36 16.83 5.25
C LEU A 432 -13.49 17.28 6.45
N PRO A 433 -13.92 17.15 7.71
CA PRO A 433 -13.07 17.53 8.85
C PRO A 433 -11.81 16.66 8.94
N ILE A 434 -11.91 15.34 8.70
CA ILE A 434 -10.77 14.42 8.74
C ILE A 434 -9.70 14.82 7.70
N LEU A 435 -10.11 15.06 6.45
CA LEU A 435 -9.18 15.43 5.38
C LEU A 435 -8.60 16.83 5.59
N GLN A 436 -9.39 17.75 6.16
CA GLN A 436 -8.95 19.10 6.47
C GLN A 436 -7.86 19.13 7.55
N THR A 437 -8.00 18.35 8.63
CA THR A 437 -6.93 18.23 9.64
C THR A 437 -5.70 17.51 9.08
N THR A 438 -5.92 16.49 8.25
CA THR A 438 -4.86 15.70 7.61
C THR A 438 -3.95 16.54 6.73
N LEU A 439 -4.50 17.47 5.94
CA LEU A 439 -3.72 18.33 5.04
C LEU A 439 -2.66 19.14 5.76
N GLU A 440 -2.92 19.56 7.00
CA GLU A 440 -1.98 20.38 7.80
C GLU A 440 -1.17 19.56 8.82
N HIS A 441 -1.44 18.25 8.92
CA HIS A 441 -0.74 17.38 9.86
C HIS A 441 0.68 17.05 9.34
N PRO A 442 1.74 17.22 10.15
CA PRO A 442 3.12 17.02 9.71
C PRO A 442 3.53 15.55 9.54
N ASP A 443 2.80 14.61 10.16
CA ASP A 443 3.05 13.17 10.00
C ASP A 443 2.74 12.70 8.57
N ASP A 444 3.76 12.23 7.86
CA ASP A 444 3.62 11.80 6.47
C ASP A 444 2.84 10.48 6.32
N HIS A 445 2.74 9.67 7.38
CA HIS A 445 2.00 8.42 7.37
C HIS A 445 0.50 8.64 7.47
N LEU A 446 0.08 9.66 8.23
CA LEU A 446 -1.33 10.00 8.36
C LEU A 446 -1.94 10.39 7.02
N CYS A 447 -1.29 11.28 6.25
CA CYS A 447 -1.83 11.68 4.95
C CYS A 447 -1.89 10.51 3.94
N LYS A 448 -0.91 9.60 3.96
CA LYS A 448 -0.93 8.34 3.19
C LYS A 448 -2.13 7.47 3.58
N LEU A 449 -2.41 7.33 4.87
CA LEU A 449 -3.49 6.49 5.38
C LEU A 449 -4.87 7.09 5.05
N GLN A 450 -5.06 8.38 5.32
CA GLN A 450 -6.35 9.04 5.17
C GLN A 450 -6.77 9.16 3.72
N ARG A 451 -5.84 9.43 2.78
CA ARG A 451 -6.15 9.38 1.35
C ARG A 451 -6.55 7.98 0.88
N ALA A 452 -5.94 6.94 1.45
CA ALA A 452 -6.26 5.55 1.11
C ALA A 452 -7.68 5.21 1.56
N LEU A 453 -7.99 5.46 2.83
CA LEU A 453 -9.30 5.20 3.42
C LEU A 453 -10.41 6.02 2.74
N ALA A 454 -10.18 7.30 2.45
CA ALA A 454 -11.15 8.14 1.72
C ALA A 454 -11.42 7.61 0.30
N HIS A 455 -10.36 7.16 -0.40
CA HIS A 455 -10.52 6.53 -1.71
C HIS A 455 -11.32 5.24 -1.63
N PHE A 456 -11.02 4.36 -0.68
CA PHE A 456 -11.76 3.11 -0.49
C PHE A 456 -13.22 3.37 -0.13
N ALA A 457 -13.51 4.39 0.66
CA ALA A 457 -14.88 4.83 0.94
C ALA A 457 -15.60 5.33 -0.32
N SER A 458 -14.90 5.97 -1.26
CA SER A 458 -15.51 6.39 -2.53
C SER A 458 -15.90 5.21 -3.43
N LEU A 459 -15.17 4.08 -3.36
CA LEU A 459 -15.44 2.87 -4.13
C LEU A 459 -16.47 1.96 -3.44
N TYR A 460 -16.34 1.80 -2.13
CA TYR A 460 -16.98 0.73 -1.36
C TYR A 460 -17.80 1.25 -0.17
N GLY A 461 -17.92 2.56 0.02
CA GLY A 461 -18.68 3.16 1.12
C GLY A 461 -20.18 2.88 1.09
N ILE A 462 -20.73 2.49 -0.08
CA ILE A 462 -22.13 2.09 -0.23
C ILE A 462 -22.35 0.58 -0.04
N ARG A 463 -21.32 -0.20 0.28
CA ARG A 463 -21.47 -1.63 0.56
C ARG A 463 -22.36 -1.79 1.81
N PRO A 464 -23.50 -2.48 1.69
CA PRO A 464 -24.44 -2.58 2.81
C PRO A 464 -23.95 -3.60 3.84
N GLU A 465 -24.47 -3.47 5.05
CA GLU A 465 -24.46 -4.55 6.04
C GLU A 465 -24.96 -5.86 5.41
N GLY A 466 -24.38 -6.98 5.80
CA GLY A 466 -24.72 -8.32 5.30
C GLY A 466 -23.98 -8.72 4.02
N HIS A 467 -23.27 -7.80 3.35
CA HIS A 467 -22.48 -8.11 2.14
C HIS A 467 -21.50 -9.28 2.35
N PHE A 468 -20.85 -9.30 3.52
CA PHE A 468 -19.91 -10.35 3.93
C PHE A 468 -20.55 -11.44 4.81
N GLY A 469 -21.88 -11.49 4.92
CA GLY A 469 -22.57 -12.43 5.83
C GLY A 469 -22.37 -13.91 5.52
N HIS A 470 -21.93 -14.24 4.30
CA HIS A 470 -21.53 -15.61 3.93
C HIS A 470 -20.25 -16.06 4.66
N LEU A 471 -19.36 -15.14 5.03
CA LEU A 471 -18.11 -15.42 5.73
C LEU A 471 -18.32 -15.76 7.21
N ALA A 472 -19.40 -15.27 7.81
CA ALA A 472 -19.77 -15.61 9.20
C ALA A 472 -20.20 -17.08 9.36
N LYS A 473 -20.52 -17.77 8.25
CA LYS A 473 -21.09 -19.13 8.24
C LYS A 473 -20.12 -20.21 7.77
N VAL A 474 -18.87 -19.86 7.48
CA VAL A 474 -17.88 -20.83 7.00
C VAL A 474 -17.49 -21.78 8.14
N SER A 475 -17.80 -23.06 7.99
CA SER A 475 -17.49 -24.09 9.00
C SER A 475 -15.98 -24.19 9.24
N GLY A 476 -15.56 -24.13 10.51
CA GLY A 476 -14.15 -24.20 10.92
C GLY A 476 -13.31 -22.94 10.61
N ALA A 477 -13.90 -21.90 10.02
CA ALA A 477 -13.20 -20.66 9.67
C ALA A 477 -14.16 -19.45 9.66
N SER A 478 -15.11 -19.40 10.58
CA SER A 478 -16.05 -18.29 10.67
C SER A 478 -15.34 -17.03 11.17
N LEU A 479 -15.63 -15.90 10.54
CA LEU A 479 -15.20 -14.59 11.04
C LEU A 479 -16.40 -13.95 11.75
N ASP A 480 -16.41 -13.99 13.08
CA ASP A 480 -17.54 -13.46 13.87
C ASP A 480 -17.73 -11.96 13.64
N GLY A 481 -18.99 -11.57 13.40
CA GLY A 481 -19.37 -10.21 13.06
C GLY A 481 -19.10 -9.81 11.60
N ALA A 482 -18.64 -10.73 10.73
CA ALA A 482 -18.44 -10.41 9.32
C ALA A 482 -19.73 -9.94 8.64
N GLU A 483 -20.90 -10.38 9.07
CA GLU A 483 -22.18 -9.88 8.57
C GLU A 483 -22.42 -8.39 8.88
N LEU A 484 -21.72 -7.81 9.85
CA LEU A 484 -21.81 -6.39 10.20
C LEU A 484 -20.85 -5.51 9.41
N LEU A 485 -19.89 -6.10 8.68
CA LEU A 485 -18.95 -5.33 7.86
C LEU A 485 -19.71 -4.60 6.75
N ASP A 486 -19.61 -3.28 6.74
CA ASP A 486 -20.19 -2.40 5.73
C ASP A 486 -19.20 -1.29 5.34
N GLY A 487 -19.61 -0.45 4.37
CA GLY A 487 -18.78 0.64 3.86
C GLY A 487 -18.36 1.69 4.89
N THR A 488 -18.98 1.73 6.07
CA THR A 488 -18.60 2.67 7.15
C THR A 488 -17.31 2.27 7.85
N LEU A 489 -16.78 1.07 7.62
CA LEU A 489 -15.47 0.62 8.11
C LEU A 489 -14.37 1.67 7.85
N PHE A 490 -14.36 2.24 6.65
CA PHE A 490 -13.30 3.16 6.24
C PHE A 490 -13.31 4.47 7.02
N VAL A 491 -14.50 5.06 7.27
CA VAL A 491 -14.60 6.30 8.05
C VAL A 491 -14.37 6.06 9.54
N ARG A 492 -14.77 4.88 10.06
CA ARG A 492 -14.46 4.45 11.43
C ARG A 492 -12.94 4.33 11.63
N ALA A 493 -12.25 3.67 10.69
CA ALA A 493 -10.79 3.55 10.69
C ALA A 493 -10.10 4.93 10.60
N ALA A 494 -10.60 5.80 9.71
CA ALA A 494 -10.07 7.15 9.50
C ALA A 494 -10.19 8.01 10.77
N SER A 495 -11.35 7.95 11.44
CA SER A 495 -11.62 8.69 12.68
C SER A 495 -10.69 8.25 13.80
N LEU A 496 -10.57 6.93 14.04
CA LEU A 496 -9.66 6.39 15.05
C LEU A 496 -8.19 6.78 14.80
N SER A 497 -7.80 6.84 13.52
CA SER A 497 -6.45 7.24 13.13
C SER A 497 -6.19 8.73 13.38
N ALA A 498 -7.16 9.59 13.07
CA ALA A 498 -7.10 11.02 13.37
C ALA A 498 -7.02 11.26 14.88
N ASP A 499 -7.85 10.60 15.69
CA ASP A 499 -7.82 10.69 17.15
C ASP A 499 -6.46 10.25 17.73
N ARG A 500 -5.91 9.17 17.17
CA ARG A 500 -4.65 8.58 17.62
C ARG A 500 -3.44 9.47 17.35
N LEU A 501 -3.44 10.21 16.24
CA LEU A 501 -2.35 11.11 15.82
C LEU A 501 -2.56 12.55 16.29
N GLY A 502 -3.81 12.90 16.62
CA GLY A 502 -4.20 14.20 17.11
C GLY A 502 -4.71 15.12 16.00
N TRP A 503 -5.80 15.81 16.30
CA TRP A 503 -6.40 16.84 15.45
C TRP A 503 -5.59 18.14 15.55
N MET A 504 -4.40 18.16 14.94
CA MET A 504 -3.41 19.23 15.14
C MET A 504 -3.88 20.61 14.65
N ARG A 505 -4.56 20.66 13.51
CA ARG A 505 -5.16 21.90 13.00
C ARG A 505 -6.16 22.48 14.02
N GLU A 506 -6.86 21.60 14.73
CA GLU A 506 -7.87 21.91 15.74
C GLU A 506 -7.25 22.17 17.13
N GLY A 507 -5.91 22.16 17.24
CA GLY A 507 -5.16 22.51 18.44
C GLY A 507 -4.71 21.34 19.31
N GLU A 508 -4.92 20.10 18.89
CA GLU A 508 -4.35 18.95 19.59
C GLU A 508 -2.84 18.83 19.36
N LYS A 509 -2.18 18.08 20.26
CA LYS A 509 -0.76 17.76 20.11
C LYS A 509 -0.55 16.74 18.99
N ASN A 510 0.60 16.84 18.32
CA ASN A 510 1.12 15.76 17.49
C ASN A 510 1.38 14.52 18.37
N LYS A 511 0.61 13.47 18.17
CA LYS A 511 0.81 12.15 18.79
C LYS A 511 1.51 11.24 17.77
N GLY A 512 2.21 10.20 18.22
CA GLY A 512 2.93 9.29 17.32
C GLY A 512 2.27 7.92 17.17
N TRP A 513 2.69 7.11 16.20
CA TRP A 513 2.24 5.74 15.98
C TRP A 513 2.70 4.76 17.08
N ASP A 514 2.09 3.58 17.14
CA ASP A 514 2.50 2.48 18.01
C ASP A 514 3.47 1.53 17.26
N PHE A 515 4.64 1.27 17.84
CA PHE A 515 5.68 0.40 17.25
C PHE A 515 5.78 -0.97 17.92
N ASP A 516 5.34 -1.12 19.16
CA ASP A 516 5.33 -2.42 19.85
C ASP A 516 4.25 -3.34 19.26
N GLY A 517 4.50 -4.66 19.25
CA GLY A 517 3.52 -5.67 18.83
C GLY A 517 2.27 -5.74 19.72
N PHE A 518 1.39 -6.70 19.43
CA PHE A 518 0.15 -6.93 20.18
C PHE A 518 0.27 -8.00 21.28
N PHE A 519 1.50 -8.35 21.70
CA PHE A 519 1.81 -9.42 22.65
C PHE A 519 2.68 -8.95 23.82
#